data_AF-A0AAD2JPL2-F1
#
_entry.id   AF-A0AAD2JPL2-F1
#
_cell.length_a   1.000
_cell.length_b   1.000
_cell.length_c   1.000
_cell.angle_alpha   90.00
_cell.angle_beta   90.00
_cell.angle_gamma   90.00
#
_symmetry.space_group_name_H-M   'P 1'
#
loop_
_entity.id
_entity.type
_entity.pdbx_description
1 polymer ?
#
loop_
_entity_poly.entity_id
_entity_poly.type
_entity_poly.pdbx_seq_one_letter_code
_entity_poly.pdbx_strand_id
1 'polypeptide(L)'
;MNSLSFNELQTKQEELHGVAADKLEKAADVENMLIDVEKYLQQIKVGTPYEVAEKMNQDYVRNRDFQTQFLRANEYDTKATAEQLIRHFEMKATLFSKDTLARDIVLSDLNDDDIACLLR
;
A
#
# COMPACT_ATOMS: atom_id res chain seq x y z
N MET A 1 27.83 25.21 25.77
CA MET A 1 26.38 25.53 25.82
C MET A 1 25.87 25.54 24.40
N ASN A 2 24.72 24.90 24.14
CA ASN A 2 24.20 24.67 22.80
C ASN A 2 23.85 26.01 22.12
N SER A 3 24.50 26.32 21.00
CA SER A 3 24.35 27.59 20.25
C SER A 3 23.25 27.47 19.19
N LEU A 4 22.05 27.05 19.61
CA LEU A 4 20.85 27.04 18.77
C LEU A 4 19.98 28.24 19.12
N SER A 5 19.41 28.87 18.11
CA SER A 5 18.42 29.93 18.29
C SER A 5 17.11 29.36 18.87
N PHE A 6 16.28 30.24 19.45
CA PHE A 6 14.98 29.88 20.02
C PHE A 6 14.10 29.12 19.01
N ASN A 7 14.07 29.59 17.75
CA ASN A 7 13.28 28.96 16.70
C ASN A 7 13.79 27.55 16.35
N GLU A 8 15.11 27.34 16.28
CA GLU A 8 15.68 26.02 15.99
C GLU A 8 15.46 25.03 17.14
N LEU A 9 15.48 25.50 18.39
CA LEU A 9 15.12 24.68 19.56
C LEU A 9 13.64 24.27 19.51
N GLN A 10 12.76 25.21 19.16
CA GLN A 10 11.34 24.94 19.03
C GLN A 10 11.08 23.89 17.94
N THR A 11 11.66 24.04 16.74
CA THR A 11 11.52 23.05 15.66
C THR A 11 12.04 21.68 16.05
N LYS A 12 13.21 21.58 16.70
CA LYS A 12 13.72 20.29 17.17
C LYS A 12 12.83 19.66 18.25
N GLN A 13 12.19 20.48 19.07
CA GLN A 13 11.24 20.01 20.08
C GLN A 13 9.93 19.52 19.42
N GLU A 14 9.46 20.24 18.40
CA GLU A 14 8.32 19.84 17.59
C GLU A 14 8.59 18.54 16.81
N GLU A 15 9.80 18.37 16.25
CA GLU A 15 10.27 17.14 15.61
C GLU A 15 10.35 15.97 16.62
N LEU A 16 10.94 16.21 17.80
CA LEU A 16 11.04 15.21 18.88
C LEU A 16 9.66 14.72 19.33
N HIS A 17 8.68 15.62 19.37
CA HIS A 17 7.32 15.33 19.82
C HIS A 17 6.35 14.97 18.69
N GLY A 18 6.81 14.96 17.43
CA GLY A 18 5.97 14.65 16.27
C GLY A 18 4.82 15.63 16.04
N VAL A 19 4.94 16.86 16.55
CA VAL A 19 3.97 17.96 16.35
C VAL A 19 4.48 19.01 15.37
N ALA A 20 5.66 18.76 14.79
CA ALA A 20 6.16 19.56 13.68
C ALA A 20 5.11 19.61 12.58
N ALA A 21 4.90 20.80 12.01
CA ALA A 21 3.89 21.01 10.97
C ALA A 21 4.02 19.93 9.89
N ASP A 22 2.97 19.13 9.74
CA ASP A 22 2.95 17.99 8.82
C ASP A 22 3.36 18.43 7.43
N LYS A 23 4.23 17.63 6.78
CA LYS A 23 4.35 17.68 5.33
C LYS A 23 3.02 17.21 4.77
N LEU A 24 2.12 18.16 4.50
CA LEU A 24 0.86 17.91 3.80
C LEU A 24 1.17 17.17 2.50
N GLU A 25 0.66 15.94 2.41
CA GLU A 25 0.69 15.12 1.21
C GLU A 25 0.03 15.90 0.07
N LYS A 26 0.83 16.36 -0.89
CA LYS A 26 0.29 17.05 -2.06
C LYS A 26 -0.28 16.01 -3.01
N ALA A 27 -1.56 16.13 -3.35
CA ALA A 27 -2.23 15.20 -4.25
C ALA A 27 -1.46 15.00 -5.57
N ALA A 28 -0.88 16.06 -6.14
CA ALA A 28 -0.10 15.98 -7.38
C ALA A 28 1.17 15.11 -7.24
N ASP A 29 1.81 15.08 -6.07
CA ASP A 29 3.01 14.28 -5.85
C ASP A 29 2.65 12.79 -5.79
N VAL A 30 1.52 12.46 -5.16
CA VAL A 30 1.00 11.09 -5.08
C VAL A 30 0.63 10.54 -6.46
N GLU A 31 -0.01 11.33 -7.32
CA GLU A 31 -0.36 10.88 -8.68
C GLU A 31 0.90 10.54 -9.50
N ASN A 32 1.94 11.37 -9.41
CA ASN A 32 3.21 11.10 -10.08
C ASN A 32 3.86 9.81 -9.55
N MET A 33 3.79 9.58 -8.24
CA MET A 33 4.29 8.35 -7.62
C MET A 33 3.50 7.12 -8.06
N LEU A 34 2.17 7.20 -8.18
CA LEU A 34 1.34 6.10 -8.68
C LEU A 34 1.67 5.76 -10.14
N ILE A 35 1.95 6.76 -10.98
CA ILE A 35 2.44 6.55 -12.34
C ILE A 35 3.78 5.81 -12.33
N ASP A 36 4.69 6.16 -11.41
CA ASP A 36 5.98 5.49 -11.28
C ASP A 36 5.85 4.06 -10.75
N VAL A 37 4.94 3.80 -9.78
CA VAL A 37 4.57 2.44 -9.33
C VAL A 37 4.11 1.60 -10.52
N GLU A 38 3.23 2.13 -11.36
CA GLU A 38 2.75 1.45 -12.56
C GLU A 38 3.90 1.12 -13.51
N LYS A 39 4.85 2.04 -13.73
CA LYS A 39 6.05 1.75 -14.55
C LYS A 39 6.86 0.59 -14.01
N TYR A 40 7.06 0.51 -12.70
CA TYR A 40 7.75 -0.62 -12.08
C TYR A 40 6.94 -1.91 -12.23
N LEU A 41 5.63 -1.89 -11.96
CA LEU A 41 4.75 -3.04 -12.10
C LEU A 41 4.78 -3.62 -13.51
N GLN A 42 4.80 -2.80 -14.55
CA GLN A 42 4.90 -3.29 -15.94
C GLN A 42 6.17 -4.13 -16.20
N GLN A 43 7.24 -3.92 -15.44
CA GLN A 43 8.48 -4.69 -15.57
C GLN A 43 8.43 -6.03 -14.83
N ILE A 44 7.72 -6.10 -13.70
CA ILE A 44 7.77 -7.25 -12.78
C ILE A 44 6.47 -8.08 -12.74
N LYS A 45 5.35 -7.59 -13.29
CA LYS A 45 4.05 -8.24 -13.16
C LYS A 45 3.86 -9.51 -14.00
N VAL A 46 4.67 -9.72 -15.05
CA VAL A 46 4.46 -10.81 -16.01
C VAL A 46 4.55 -12.17 -15.31
N GLY A 47 3.50 -12.99 -15.45
CA GLY A 47 3.41 -14.32 -14.84
C GLY A 47 2.98 -14.33 -13.36
N THR A 48 2.68 -13.16 -12.79
CA THR A 48 2.29 -13.07 -11.38
C THR A 48 0.76 -13.10 -11.20
N PRO A 49 0.27 -13.45 -10.00
CA PRO A 49 -1.16 -13.33 -9.68
C PRO A 49 -1.72 -11.91 -9.81
N TYR A 50 -0.86 -10.89 -9.69
CA TYR A 50 -1.22 -9.50 -9.97
C TYR A 50 -1.69 -9.32 -11.42
N GLU A 51 -0.98 -9.88 -12.40
CA GLU A 51 -1.38 -9.80 -13.82
C GLU A 51 -2.75 -10.47 -14.05
N VAL A 52 -3.01 -11.59 -13.38
CA VAL A 52 -4.31 -12.27 -13.45
C VAL A 52 -5.40 -11.40 -12.85
N ALA A 53 -5.17 -10.82 -11.67
CA ALA A 53 -6.11 -9.93 -11.02
C ALA A 53 -6.43 -8.69 -11.87
N GLU A 54 -5.41 -8.11 -12.50
CA GLU A 54 -5.55 -6.96 -13.39
C GLU A 54 -6.38 -7.30 -14.64
N LYS A 55 -6.19 -8.49 -15.22
CA LYS A 55 -7.02 -8.99 -16.33
C LYS A 55 -8.46 -9.27 -15.93
N MET A 56 -8.70 -9.67 -14.68
CA MET A 56 -10.04 -9.96 -14.17
C MET A 56 -10.83 -8.68 -13.87
N ASN A 57 -10.20 -7.73 -13.16
CA ASN A 57 -10.82 -6.46 -12.82
C ASN A 57 -9.75 -5.38 -12.63
N GLN A 58 -9.48 -4.63 -13.70
CA GLN A 58 -8.50 -3.55 -13.69
C GLN A 58 -8.89 -2.44 -12.71
N ASP A 59 -10.18 -2.10 -12.58
CA ASP A 59 -10.65 -1.01 -11.73
C ASP A 59 -10.46 -1.31 -10.24
N TYR A 60 -10.51 -2.59 -9.86
CA TYR A 60 -10.21 -3.04 -8.50
C TYR A 60 -8.71 -2.89 -8.19
N VAL A 61 -7.85 -3.44 -9.05
CA VAL A 61 -6.40 -3.48 -8.83
C VAL A 61 -5.76 -2.10 -8.96
N ARG A 62 -6.27 -1.26 -9.87
CA ARG A 62 -5.81 0.12 -10.11
C ARG A 62 -6.61 1.16 -9.35
N ASN A 63 -7.40 0.75 -8.35
CA ASN A 63 -8.10 1.68 -7.50
C ASN A 63 -7.07 2.58 -6.79
N ARG A 64 -7.26 3.89 -6.95
CA ARG A 64 -6.34 4.92 -6.44
C ARG A 64 -6.15 4.82 -4.93
N ASP A 65 -7.24 4.71 -4.18
CA ASP A 65 -7.21 4.70 -2.73
C ASP A 65 -6.55 3.42 -2.21
N PHE A 66 -6.83 2.29 -2.86
CA PHE A 66 -6.17 1.02 -2.59
C PHE A 66 -4.64 1.12 -2.79
N GLN A 67 -4.17 1.58 -3.95
CA GLN A 67 -2.73 1.70 -4.22
C GLN A 67 -2.04 2.72 -3.30
N THR A 68 -2.73 3.81 -2.95
CA THR A 68 -2.19 4.84 -2.04
C THR A 68 -1.93 4.28 -0.64
N GLN A 69 -2.71 3.29 -0.18
CA GLN A 69 -2.43 2.63 1.10
C GLN A 69 -1.06 1.93 1.10
N PHE A 70 -0.68 1.28 0.00
CA PHE A 70 0.64 0.65 -0.14
C PHE A 70 1.75 1.70 -0.25
N LEU A 71 1.53 2.81 -0.96
CA LEU A 71 2.50 3.91 -1.00
C LEU A 71 2.79 4.44 0.41
N ARG A 72 1.74 4.71 1.19
CA ARG A 72 1.89 5.17 2.59
C ARG A 72 2.60 4.14 3.45
N ALA A 73 2.29 2.85 3.27
CA ALA A 73 2.93 1.76 4.01
C ALA A 73 4.42 1.61 3.71
N ASN A 74 4.89 2.02 2.53
CA ASN A 74 6.30 1.98 2.14
C ASN A 74 6.96 3.36 2.15
N GLU A 75 6.44 4.32 2.94
CA GLU A 75 7.02 5.67 3.02
C GLU A 75 7.22 6.34 1.65
N TYR A 76 6.30 6.08 0.71
CA TYR A 76 6.30 6.59 -0.66
C TYR A 76 7.44 6.06 -1.57
N ASP A 77 8.10 4.95 -1.21
CA ASP A 77 9.00 4.24 -2.13
C ASP A 77 8.18 3.48 -3.19
N THR A 78 8.24 3.97 -4.43
CA THR A 78 7.45 3.45 -5.55
C THR A 78 7.88 2.06 -5.99
N LYS A 79 9.16 1.70 -5.87
CA LYS A 79 9.66 0.37 -6.20
C LYS A 79 9.23 -0.64 -5.15
N ALA A 80 9.45 -0.32 -3.87
CA ALA A 80 9.04 -1.19 -2.76
C ALA A 80 7.52 -1.41 -2.76
N THR A 81 6.75 -0.37 -3.10
CA THR A 81 5.29 -0.44 -3.27
C THR A 81 4.89 -1.41 -4.37
N ALA A 82 5.50 -1.35 -5.56
CA ALA A 82 5.21 -2.27 -6.65
C ALA A 82 5.49 -3.73 -6.28
N GLU A 83 6.61 -3.98 -5.61
CA GLU A 83 6.95 -5.33 -5.11
C GLU A 83 5.96 -5.80 -4.03
N GLN A 84 5.53 -4.92 -3.12
CA GLN A 84 4.57 -5.26 -2.09
C GLN A 84 3.18 -5.55 -2.66
N LEU A 85 2.75 -4.83 -3.70
CA LEU A 85 1.51 -5.11 -4.42
C LEU A 85 1.53 -6.53 -5.01
N ILE A 86 2.63 -6.93 -5.66
CA ILE A 86 2.74 -8.31 -6.18
C ILE A 86 2.65 -9.33 -5.05
N ARG A 87 3.41 -9.13 -3.97
CA ARG A 87 3.37 -10.02 -2.78
C ARG A 87 1.98 -10.11 -2.18
N HIS A 88 1.23 -9.01 -2.16
CA HIS A 88 -0.15 -8.99 -1.66
C HIS A 88 -1.06 -9.92 -2.49
N PHE A 89 -1.02 -9.82 -3.82
CA PHE A 89 -1.84 -10.69 -4.67
C PHE A 89 -1.35 -12.14 -4.70
N GLU A 90 -0.05 -12.39 -4.53
CA GLU A 90 0.48 -13.75 -4.32
C GLU A 90 -0.07 -14.37 -3.05
N MET A 91 0.02 -13.66 -1.93
CA MET A 91 -0.51 -14.12 -0.65
C MET A 91 -2.03 -14.32 -0.72
N LYS A 92 -2.75 -13.38 -1.34
CA LYS A 92 -4.21 -13.49 -1.55
C LYS A 92 -4.56 -14.73 -2.38
N ALA A 93 -3.80 -15.02 -3.44
CA ALA A 93 -4.01 -16.23 -4.25
C ALA A 93 -3.75 -17.51 -3.46
N THR A 94 -2.75 -17.51 -2.59
CA THR A 94 -2.41 -18.66 -1.74
C THR A 94 -3.49 -18.93 -0.70
N LEU A 95 -4.04 -17.89 -0.09
CA LEU A 95 -5.02 -18.02 1.00
C LEU A 95 -6.45 -18.26 0.49
N PHE A 96 -6.88 -17.53 -0.54
CA PHE A 96 -8.29 -17.48 -0.95
C PHE A 96 -8.53 -17.94 -2.39
N SER A 97 -7.55 -18.59 -3.02
CA SER A 97 -7.53 -19.01 -4.42
C SER A 97 -7.45 -17.88 -5.46
N LYS A 98 -7.30 -18.24 -6.73
CA LYS A 98 -7.16 -17.29 -7.85
C LYS A 98 -8.48 -16.60 -8.23
N ASP A 99 -9.62 -17.21 -7.92
CA ASP A 99 -10.93 -16.71 -8.34
C ASP A 99 -11.39 -15.48 -7.55
N THR A 100 -10.75 -15.21 -6.41
CA THR A 100 -11.09 -14.13 -5.48
C THR A 100 -10.17 -12.91 -5.61
N LEU A 101 -9.19 -12.95 -6.50
CA LEU A 101 -8.13 -11.94 -6.57
C LEU A 101 -8.66 -10.53 -6.84
N ALA A 102 -9.65 -10.41 -7.72
CA ALA A 102 -10.17 -9.15 -8.26
C ALA A 102 -11.42 -8.62 -7.52
N ARG A 103 -11.68 -9.11 -6.30
CA ARG A 103 -12.80 -8.67 -5.46
C ARG A 103 -12.44 -8.73 -3.99
N ASP A 104 -13.27 -8.13 -3.14
CA ASP A 104 -13.13 -8.27 -1.70
C ASP A 104 -13.45 -9.70 -1.26
N ILE A 105 -12.74 -10.13 -0.22
CA ILE A 105 -12.95 -11.42 0.44
C ILE A 105 -14.16 -11.27 1.36
N VAL A 106 -15.12 -12.18 1.22
CA VAL A 106 -16.35 -12.21 2.01
C VAL A 106 -16.36 -13.43 2.92
N LEU A 107 -17.28 -13.47 3.89
CA LEU A 107 -17.37 -14.57 4.87
C LEU A 107 -17.52 -15.95 4.21
N SER A 108 -18.17 -16.02 3.05
CA SER A 108 -18.35 -17.28 2.31
C SER A 108 -17.07 -17.80 1.64
N ASP A 109 -16.01 -17.01 1.58
CA ASP A 109 -14.69 -17.43 1.09
C ASP A 109 -13.85 -18.09 2.19
N LEU A 110 -14.30 -18.02 3.44
CA LEU A 110 -13.63 -18.60 4.60
C LEU A 110 -14.08 -20.04 4.82
N ASN A 111 -13.16 -20.91 5.24
CA ASN A 111 -13.51 -22.27 5.64
C ASN A 111 -14.00 -22.31 7.10
N ASP A 112 -14.51 -23.47 7.54
CA ASP A 112 -15.08 -23.63 8.89
C ASP A 112 -14.06 -23.34 10.00
N ASP A 113 -12.77 -23.66 9.78
CA ASP A 113 -11.69 -23.41 10.75
C ASP A 113 -11.39 -21.91 10.85
N ASP A 114 -11.38 -21.19 9.72
CA ASP A 114 -11.21 -19.73 9.66
C ASP A 114 -12.35 -19.03 10.42
N ILE A 115 -13.60 -19.48 10.21
CA ILE A 115 -14.78 -18.94 10.90
C ILE A 115 -14.72 -19.21 12.40
N ALA A 116 -14.28 -20.40 12.81
CA ALA A 116 -14.13 -20.76 14.22
C ALA A 116 -13.13 -19.84 14.95
N CYS A 117 -12.11 -19.31 14.25
CA CYS A 117 -11.16 -18.37 14.82
C CYS A 117 -11.75 -16.97 15.06
N LEU A 118 -12.75 -16.56 14.28
CA LEU A 118 -13.39 -15.23 14.38
C LEU A 118 -14.47 -15.16 15.47
N LEU A 119 -15.04 -16.30 15.84
CA LEU A 119 -16.12 -16.40 16.84
C LEU A 119 -15.62 -16.63 18.27
N ARG A 120 -14.30 -16.50 18.48
CA ARG A 120 -13.63 -16.73 19.76
C ARG A 120 -13.30 -15.43 20.47
#